data_AF-A0A2V6YVB2-F1
#
_entry.id   AF-A0A2V6YVB2-F1
#
_cell.length_a   1.000
_cell.length_b   1.000
_cell.length_c   1.000
_cell.angle_alpha   90.00
_cell.angle_beta   90.00
_cell.angle_gamma   90.00
#
_symmetry.space_group_name_H-M   'P 1'
#
loop_
_entity.id
_entity.type
_entity.pdbx_description
1 polymer ?
#
loop_
_entity_poly.entity_id
_entity_poly.type
_entity_poly.pdbx_seq_one_letter_code
_entity_poly.pdbx_strand_id
1 'polypeptide(L)'
;MWIILMVLVVALGLARPGGAAVFTCAAGDVACLIAAIDTANANGEVNLIRLESGAYTLTAENNSTDGSNGLPSITSPLTIGGD
;
A
#
# COMPACT_ATOMS: atom_id res chain seq x y z
N MET A 1 19.96 -34.21 -8.28
CA MET A 1 20.78 -32.98 -8.33
C MET A 1 20.23 -31.94 -9.32
N TRP A 2 19.85 -32.28 -10.56
CA TRP A 2 19.37 -31.33 -11.59
C TRP A 2 18.02 -30.66 -11.29
N ILE A 3 17.10 -31.38 -10.65
CA ILE A 3 15.76 -30.87 -10.30
C ILE A 3 15.85 -29.71 -9.30
N ILE A 4 16.83 -29.75 -8.38
CA ILE A 4 17.05 -28.70 -7.38
C ILE A 4 17.51 -27.40 -8.06
N LEU A 5 18.31 -27.50 -9.12
CA LEU A 5 18.80 -26.37 -9.90
C LEU A 5 17.65 -25.69 -10.66
N MET A 6 16.73 -26.46 -11.24
CA MET A 6 15.57 -25.92 -11.96
C MET A 6 14.57 -25.23 -11.02
N VAL A 7 14.30 -25.82 -9.85
CA VAL A 7 13.45 -25.19 -8.83
C VAL A 7 14.05 -23.87 -8.35
N LEU A 8 15.38 -23.81 -8.18
CA LEU A 8 16.07 -22.60 -7.76
C LEU A 8 16.01 -21.49 -8.83
N VAL A 9 16.21 -21.82 -10.11
CA VAL A 9 16.13 -20.85 -11.22
C VAL A 9 14.72 -20.29 -11.39
N VAL A 10 13.67 -21.12 -11.22
CA VAL A 10 12.27 -20.66 -11.23
C VAL A 10 11.98 -19.78 -10.01
N ALA A 11 12.47 -20.13 -8.83
CA ALA A 11 12.29 -19.34 -7.61
C ALA A 11 12.97 -17.95 -7.71
N LEU A 12 14.15 -17.86 -8.33
CA LEU A 12 14.83 -16.57 -8.56
C LEU A 12 14.13 -15.71 -9.64
N GLY A 13 13.46 -16.33 -10.63
CA GLY A 13 12.68 -15.61 -11.65
C GLY A 13 11.36 -15.02 -11.13
N LEU A 14 10.84 -15.50 -10.00
CA LEU A 14 9.67 -14.94 -9.32
C LEU A 14 10.01 -13.81 -8.32
N ALA A 15 11.29 -13.56 -8.06
CA ALA A 15 11.70 -12.43 -7.25
C ALA A 15 11.44 -11.13 -8.02
N ARG A 16 10.21 -10.61 -7.90
CA ARG A 16 9.89 -9.26 -8.36
C ARG A 16 10.82 -8.30 -7.62
N PRO A 17 11.56 -7.41 -8.31
CA PRO A 17 12.25 -6.33 -7.63
C PRO A 17 11.17 -5.52 -6.89
N GLY A 18 11.26 -5.51 -5.57
CA GLY A 18 10.38 -4.75 -4.71
C GLY A 18 10.60 -3.27 -4.94
N GLY A 19 9.76 -2.68 -5.78
CA GLY A 19 9.85 -1.27 -6.16
C GLY A 19 8.97 -0.46 -5.23
N ALA A 20 9.56 0.52 -4.55
CA ALA A 20 8.80 1.49 -3.79
C ALA A 20 7.86 2.26 -4.73
N ALA A 21 6.54 2.14 -4.51
CA ALA A 21 5.55 2.89 -5.28
C ALA A 21 5.28 4.25 -4.62
N VAL A 22 5.02 5.26 -5.46
CA VAL A 22 4.54 6.57 -5.04
C VAL A 22 3.11 6.74 -5.54
N PHE A 23 2.17 6.92 -4.62
CA PHE A 23 0.78 7.23 -4.90
C PHE A 23 0.54 8.72 -4.62
N THR A 24 -0.01 9.46 -5.58
CA THR A 24 -0.37 10.88 -5.38
C THR A 24 -1.89 11.02 -5.37
N CYS A 25 -2.44 11.57 -4.29
CA CYS A 25 -3.87 11.81 -4.15
C CYS A 25 -4.17 13.30 -4.15
N ALA A 26 -5.12 13.70 -5.00
CA ALA A 26 -5.59 15.07 -5.06
C ALA A 26 -6.22 15.53 -3.73
N ALA A 27 -6.28 16.84 -3.51
CA ALA A 27 -6.79 17.41 -2.28
C ALA A 27 -8.23 16.93 -1.98
N GLY A 28 -8.41 16.28 -0.84
CA GLY A 28 -9.71 15.74 -0.39
C GLY A 28 -10.15 14.44 -1.05
N ASP A 29 -9.32 13.83 -1.90
CA ASP A 29 -9.62 12.52 -2.50
C ASP A 29 -9.40 11.37 -1.51
N VAL A 30 -10.42 11.13 -0.70
CA VAL A 30 -10.45 10.02 0.28
C VAL A 30 -10.44 8.65 -0.41
N ALA A 31 -11.07 8.52 -1.58
CA ALA A 31 -11.12 7.25 -2.31
C ALA A 31 -9.73 6.85 -2.79
N CYS A 32 -8.95 7.81 -3.30
CA CYS A 32 -7.54 7.60 -3.62
C CYS A 32 -6.73 7.18 -2.40
N LEU A 33 -6.90 7.87 -1.26
CA LEU A 33 -6.17 7.53 -0.03
C LEU A 33 -6.45 6.08 0.42
N ILE A 34 -7.72 5.67 0.45
CA ILE A 34 -8.12 4.31 0.81
C ILE A 34 -7.52 3.29 -0.17
N ALA A 35 -7.67 3.52 -1.48
CA ALA A 35 -7.14 2.62 -2.49
C ALA A 35 -5.61 2.49 -2.45
N ALA A 36 -4.90 3.57 -2.12
CA ALA A 36 -3.45 3.58 -1.99
C ALA A 36 -2.99 2.77 -0.75
N ILE A 37 -3.69 2.90 0.38
CA ILE A 37 -3.43 2.09 1.57
C ILE A 37 -3.67 0.61 1.27
N ASP A 38 -4.79 0.26 0.63
CA ASP A 38 -5.10 -1.13 0.28
C ASP A 38 -4.05 -1.72 -0.68
N THR A 39 -3.60 -0.93 -1.66
CA THR A 39 -2.55 -1.36 -2.60
C THR A 39 -1.22 -1.59 -1.88
N ALA A 40 -0.82 -0.69 -0.98
CA ALA A 40 0.39 -0.83 -0.18
C ALA A 40 0.33 -2.09 0.71
N ASN A 41 -0.79 -2.28 1.39
CA ASN A 41 -1.03 -3.46 2.22
C ASN A 41 -1.00 -4.77 1.43
N ALA A 42 -1.53 -4.78 0.20
CA ALA A 42 -1.56 -5.96 -0.65
C ALA A 42 -0.20 -6.32 -1.27
N ASN A 43 0.66 -5.32 -1.54
CA ASN A 43 1.94 -5.55 -2.18
C ASN A 43 3.08 -5.84 -1.18
N GLY A 44 2.95 -5.40 0.08
CA GLY A 44 3.95 -5.65 1.13
C GLY A 44 5.28 -4.90 0.94
N GLU A 45 5.34 -3.98 -0.02
CA GLU A 45 6.52 -3.18 -0.34
C GLU A 45 6.62 -1.93 0.55
N VAL A 46 7.76 -1.23 0.47
CA VAL A 46 7.90 0.09 1.09
C VAL A 46 7.25 1.14 0.19
N ASN A 47 6.09 1.65 0.58
CA ASN A 47 5.30 2.58 -0.25
C ASN A 47 5.28 4.00 0.32
N LEU A 48 5.04 4.97 -0.56
CA LEU A 48 4.85 6.37 -0.21
C LEU A 48 3.53 6.90 -0.78
N ILE A 49 2.71 7.55 0.05
CA ILE A 49 1.50 8.28 -0.35
C ILE A 49 1.76 9.77 -0.18
N ARG A 50 1.65 10.54 -1.28
CA ARG A 50 1.70 12.02 -1.33
C ARG A 50 0.29 12.56 -1.35
N LEU A 51 -0.05 13.36 -0.36
CA LEU A 51 -1.33 14.04 -0.25
C LEU A 51 -1.16 15.50 -0.66
N GLU A 52 -1.90 15.93 -1.66
CA GLU A 52 -2.04 17.37 -1.92
C GLU A 52 -2.71 18.05 -0.71
N SER A 53 -2.35 19.31 -0.47
CA SER A 53 -2.87 20.08 0.66
C SER A 53 -4.40 20.20 0.60
N GLY A 54 -5.10 19.59 1.57
CA GLY A 54 -6.55 19.64 1.67
C GLY A 54 -7.09 18.84 2.85
N ALA A 55 -8.40 18.90 3.05
CA ALA A 55 -9.10 18.11 4.07
C ALA A 55 -9.65 16.81 3.45
N TYR A 56 -9.24 15.67 4.00
CA TYR A 56 -9.70 14.34 3.60
C TYR A 56 -10.78 13.86 4.58
N THR A 57 -12.03 14.21 4.30
CA THR A 57 -13.16 13.96 5.22
C THR A 57 -13.69 12.53 5.09
N LEU A 58 -13.51 11.72 6.14
CA LEU A 58 -14.05 10.37 6.22
C LEU A 58 -15.53 10.43 6.64
N THR A 59 -16.42 9.87 5.81
CA THR A 59 -17.88 9.96 6.01
C THR A 59 -18.54 8.63 6.34
N ALA A 60 -17.81 7.52 6.21
CA ALA A 60 -18.28 6.17 6.51
C ALA A 60 -17.24 5.40 7.31
N GLU A 61 -17.70 4.45 8.12
CA GLU A 61 -16.83 3.45 8.72
C GLU A 61 -16.27 2.55 7.61
N ASN A 62 -14.96 2.32 7.67
CA ASN A 62 -14.24 1.41 6.78
C ASN A 62 -13.70 0.20 7.55
N ASN A 63 -13.26 0.41 8.80
CA ASN A 63 -12.59 -0.59 9.60
C ASN A 63 -12.88 -0.44 11.10
N SER A 64 -12.80 -1.54 11.84
CA SER A 64 -13.02 -1.60 13.29
C SER A 64 -11.93 -2.35 14.08
N THR A 65 -10.81 -2.75 13.45
CA THR A 65 -9.73 -3.52 14.11
C THR A 65 -9.25 -2.91 15.42
N ASP A 66 -9.01 -1.60 15.44
CA ASP A 66 -8.55 -0.84 16.61
C ASP A 66 -9.62 0.14 17.12
N GLY A 67 -10.89 -0.16 16.82
CA GLY A 67 -12.03 0.76 16.95
C GLY A 67 -12.53 1.28 15.61
N SER A 68 -13.81 1.64 15.56
CA SER A 68 -14.49 2.12 14.34
C SER A 68 -13.83 3.39 13.81
N ASN A 69 -13.36 3.34 12.56
CA ASN A 69 -12.74 4.44 11.86
C ASN A 69 -12.94 4.31 10.33
N GLY A 70 -12.64 5.38 9.59
CA GLY A 70 -12.89 5.47 8.14
C GLY A 70 -11.73 5.07 7.24
N LEU A 71 -10.67 4.45 7.76
CA LEU A 71 -9.48 4.05 6.98
C LEU A 71 -9.17 2.55 7.14
N PRO A 72 -8.53 1.91 6.16
CA PRO A 72 -7.97 0.57 6.34
C PRO A 72 -6.85 0.59 7.39
N SER A 73 -6.68 -0.50 8.14
CA SER A 73 -5.47 -0.67 8.98
C SER A 73 -4.23 -0.77 8.12
N ILE A 74 -3.14 -0.14 8.54
CA ILE A 74 -1.84 -0.26 7.86
C ILE A 74 -1.17 -1.56 8.30
N THR A 75 -0.88 -2.45 7.34
CA THR A 75 -0.27 -3.78 7.57
C THR A 75 1.09 -3.96 6.89
N SER A 76 1.57 -2.91 6.21
CA SER A 76 2.82 -2.89 5.45
C SER A 76 3.65 -1.64 5.77
N PRO A 77 4.96 -1.60 5.43
CA PRO A 77 5.76 -0.39 5.54
C PRO A 77 5.22 0.72 4.63
N LEU A 78 4.65 1.78 5.23
CA LEU A 78 3.98 2.86 4.51
C LEU A 78 4.38 4.22 5.09
N THR A 79 4.79 5.14 4.22
CA THR A 79 4.96 6.57 4.56
C THR A 79 3.81 7.37 3.96
N ILE A 80 3.16 8.21 4.75
CA ILE A 80 2.12 9.15 4.30
C ILE A 80 2.61 10.56 4.62
N GLY A 81 2.70 11.41 3.60
CA GLY A 81 3.21 12.78 3.73
C GLY A 81 2.47 13.76 2.84
N GLY A 82 2.51 15.04 3.22
CA GLY A 82 2.02 16.13 2.38
C GLY A 82 3.05 16.55 1.33
N ASP A 83 2.55 17.17 0.26
CA ASP A 83 3.33 17.90 -0.75
C ASP A 83 3.77 19.29 -0.29
#